data_AF-A0A9D1ECA4-F1
#
_entry.id   AF-A0A9D1ECA4-F1
#
_cell.length_a   1.000
_cell.length_b   1.000
_cell.length_c   1.000
_cell.angle_alpha   90.00
_cell.angle_beta   90.00
_cell.angle_gamma   90.00
#
_symmetry.space_group_name_H-M   'P 1'
#
loop_
_entity.id
_entity.type
_entity.pdbx_description
1 polymer ?
#
loop_
_entity_poly.entity_id
_entity_poly.type
_entity_poly.pdbx_seq_one_letter_code
_entity_poly.pdbx_strand_id
1 'polypeptide(L)'
;MSAVFEVSLLYKKRVSLCEVINNINSTRFSCDIEKIEVIDNWQYENERIIRKNEFNQIQKLISEGKIVIIEGKINSIHQFGISFSVTDQDNFNIEFWISTKEIKELDSSYITNTNLYIYDLLLKKLTQFLNKKYLIFCSIGSETVLSCNEIDEVDISKSKNICMWIFPTDKDIQALERYSKNTVNDFIVYRLYE
;
A
#
# COMPACT_ATOMS: atom_id res chain seq x y z
N MET A 1 13.67 -15.38 2.91
CA MET A 1 12.71 -14.29 2.64
C MET A 1 13.52 -13.01 2.56
N SER A 2 13.34 -12.20 1.52
CA SER A 2 13.87 -10.84 1.49
C SER A 2 12.89 -9.93 2.22
N ALA A 3 13.37 -8.83 2.82
CA ALA A 3 12.50 -7.75 3.24
C ALA A 3 11.64 -7.24 2.07
N VAL A 4 10.51 -6.61 2.41
CA VAL A 4 9.56 -6.05 1.45
C VAL A 4 9.35 -4.58 1.76
N PHE A 5 9.29 -3.77 0.71
CA PHE A 5 8.87 -2.39 0.79
C PHE A 5 7.40 -2.29 0.44
N GLU A 6 6.63 -1.63 1.30
CA GLU A 6 5.17 -1.67 1.31
C GLU A 6 4.58 -0.27 1.19
N VAL A 7 3.50 -0.19 0.42
CA VAL A 7 2.62 0.97 0.31
C VAL A 7 1.20 0.49 0.59
N SER A 8 0.66 0.89 1.73
CA SER A 8 -0.70 0.51 2.13
C SER A 8 -1.62 1.73 2.06
N LEU A 9 -2.83 1.52 1.55
CA LEU A 9 -3.82 2.56 1.34
C LEU A 9 -5.15 2.11 1.92
N LEU A 10 -5.74 2.94 2.77
CA LEU A 10 -7.07 2.70 3.32
C LEU A 10 -8.05 3.75 2.79
N TYR A 11 -9.19 3.31 2.27
CA TYR A 11 -10.22 4.16 1.68
C TYR A 11 -11.59 3.93 2.32
N LYS A 12 -12.37 5.00 2.52
CA LYS A 12 -13.76 4.97 3.01
C LYS A 12 -14.76 4.34 2.03
N LYS A 13 -14.34 4.18 0.77
CA LYS A 13 -15.19 3.66 -0.30
C LYS A 13 -14.33 2.78 -1.19
N ARG A 14 -14.94 1.72 -1.70
CA ARG A 14 -14.34 0.84 -2.71
C ARG A 14 -13.85 1.67 -3.90
N VAL A 15 -12.55 1.63 -4.12
CA VAL A 15 -11.90 2.23 -5.29
C VAL A 15 -12.09 1.26 -6.46
N SER A 16 -12.24 1.80 -7.67
CA SER A 16 -12.31 0.97 -8.87
C SER A 16 -10.98 0.24 -9.07
N LEU A 17 -10.99 -1.09 -8.95
CA LEU A 17 -9.81 -1.93 -9.23
C LEU A 17 -9.31 -1.75 -10.66
N CYS A 18 -10.21 -1.50 -11.60
CA CYS A 18 -9.84 -1.19 -12.97
C CYS A 18 -8.98 0.08 -13.05
N GLU A 19 -9.24 1.10 -12.23
CA GLU A 19 -8.40 2.31 -12.19
C GLU A 19 -7.02 2.00 -11.60
N VAL A 20 -6.96 1.22 -10.51
CA VAL A 20 -5.69 0.81 -9.89
C VAL A 20 -4.84 0.01 -10.88
N ILE A 21 -5.42 -1.01 -11.52
CA ILE A 21 -4.74 -1.89 -12.48
C ILE A 21 -4.37 -1.14 -13.76
N ASN A 22 -5.24 -0.29 -14.31
CA ASN A 22 -4.91 0.51 -15.49
C ASN A 22 -3.76 1.47 -15.23
N ASN A 23 -3.66 2.03 -14.02
CA ASN A 23 -2.55 2.89 -13.66
C ASN A 23 -1.23 2.12 -13.53
N ILE A 24 -1.26 0.89 -13.01
CA ILE A 24 -0.08 0.00 -13.01
C ILE A 24 0.35 -0.32 -14.45
N ASN A 25 -0.61 -0.64 -15.32
CA ASN A 25 -0.34 -0.95 -16.74
C ASN A 25 0.09 0.28 -17.56
N SER A 26 -0.18 1.50 -17.09
CA SER A 26 0.27 2.75 -17.73
C SER A 26 1.75 3.06 -17.46
N THR A 27 2.41 2.27 -16.61
CA THR A 27 3.84 2.44 -16.33
C THR A 27 4.68 1.96 -17.51
N ARG A 28 5.91 2.48 -17.64
CA ARG A 28 6.87 2.03 -18.67
C ARG A 28 7.50 0.66 -18.35
N PHE A 29 7.09 0.03 -17.26
CA PHE A 29 7.65 -1.23 -16.80
C PHE A 29 6.81 -2.39 -17.29
N SER A 30 7.46 -3.52 -17.61
CA SER A 30 6.73 -4.74 -17.93
C SER A 30 6.33 -5.43 -16.63
N CYS A 31 5.04 -5.50 -16.35
CA CYS A 31 4.49 -6.20 -15.20
C CYS A 31 3.96 -7.57 -15.63
N ASP A 32 4.67 -8.63 -15.26
CA ASP A 32 4.27 -10.01 -15.51
C ASP A 32 3.52 -10.54 -14.30
N ILE A 33 2.18 -10.62 -14.41
CA ILE A 33 1.36 -11.24 -13.37
C ILE A 33 1.58 -12.76 -13.41
N GLU A 34 2.02 -13.35 -12.31
CA GLU A 34 2.35 -14.78 -12.20
C GLU A 34 1.22 -15.55 -11.51
N LYS A 35 0.66 -15.00 -10.42
CA LYS A 35 -0.40 -15.62 -9.61
C LYS A 35 -1.49 -14.62 -9.28
N ILE A 36 -2.75 -15.08 -9.26
CA ILE A 36 -3.87 -14.37 -8.65
C ILE A 36 -4.52 -15.36 -7.70
N GLU A 37 -4.53 -15.02 -6.42
CA GLU A 37 -5.01 -15.85 -5.34
C GLU A 37 -6.19 -15.17 -4.66
N VAL A 38 -7.11 -15.98 -4.15
CA VAL A 38 -8.25 -15.55 -3.35
C VAL A 38 -8.27 -16.37 -2.09
N ILE A 39 -8.36 -15.69 -0.96
CA ILE A 39 -8.46 -16.29 0.36
C ILE A 39 -9.60 -15.62 1.14
N ASP A 40 -10.11 -16.31 2.14
CA ASP A 40 -11.19 -15.79 2.98
C ASP A 40 -10.66 -14.88 4.09
N ASN A 41 -9.44 -15.15 4.55
CA ASN A 41 -8.75 -14.40 5.61
C ASN A 41 -7.24 -14.63 5.52
N TRP A 42 -6.48 -13.90 6.33
CA TRP A 42 -5.01 -14.00 6.40
C TRP A 42 -4.48 -15.34 6.95
N GLN A 43 -5.35 -16.26 7.37
CA GLN A 43 -5.00 -17.65 7.68
C GLN A 43 -5.11 -18.57 6.44
N TYR A 44 -5.31 -17.99 5.25
CA TYR A 44 -5.37 -18.70 3.97
C TYR A 44 -6.51 -19.73 3.89
N GLU A 45 -7.60 -19.50 4.62
CA GLU A 45 -8.79 -20.34 4.50
C GLU A 45 -9.41 -20.24 3.11
N ASN A 46 -9.83 -21.40 2.57
CA ASN A 46 -10.43 -21.54 1.24
C ASN A 46 -9.60 -20.95 0.09
N GLU A 47 -8.26 -21.05 0.18
CA GLU A 47 -7.34 -20.62 -0.88
C GLU A 47 -7.76 -21.18 -2.25
N ARG A 48 -7.82 -20.30 -3.24
CA ARG A 48 -7.94 -20.68 -4.64
C ARG A 48 -7.18 -19.73 -5.56
N ILE A 49 -6.66 -20.29 -6.64
CA ILE A 49 -6.02 -19.52 -7.71
C ILE A 49 -7.06 -19.23 -8.80
N ILE A 50 -7.22 -17.96 -9.17
CA ILE A 50 -8.06 -17.58 -10.31
C ILE A 50 -7.20 -17.43 -11.57
N ARG A 51 -7.76 -17.79 -12.73
CA ARG A 51 -7.06 -17.63 -14.00
C ARG A 51 -7.08 -16.17 -14.46
N LYS A 52 -6.07 -15.76 -15.24
CA LYS A 52 -6.01 -14.39 -15.80
C LYS A 52 -7.28 -14.00 -16.56
N ASN A 53 -7.93 -14.90 -17.30
CA ASN A 53 -9.17 -14.56 -18.02
C ASN A 53 -10.37 -14.28 -17.10
N GLU A 54 -10.23 -14.44 -15.78
CA GLU A 54 -11.27 -14.20 -14.78
C GLU A 54 -11.06 -12.89 -13.99
N PHE A 55 -10.17 -12.00 -14.46
CA PHE A 55 -9.93 -10.66 -13.86
C PHE A 55 -11.22 -9.89 -13.55
N ASN A 56 -12.23 -10.04 -14.40
CA ASN A 56 -13.53 -9.38 -14.25
C ASN A 56 -14.27 -9.80 -12.97
N GLN A 57 -13.92 -10.93 -12.35
CA GLN A 57 -14.52 -11.41 -11.11
C GLN A 57 -13.91 -10.77 -9.85
N ILE A 58 -12.70 -10.19 -9.93
CA ILE A 58 -11.96 -9.69 -8.75
C ILE A 58 -12.81 -8.71 -7.93
N GLN A 59 -13.47 -7.76 -8.59
CA GLN A 59 -14.30 -6.78 -7.91
C GLN A 59 -15.49 -7.42 -7.18
N LYS A 60 -16.08 -8.48 -7.76
CA LYS A 60 -17.15 -9.25 -7.12
C LYS A 60 -16.62 -9.99 -5.89
N LEU A 61 -15.45 -10.63 -5.98
CA LEU A 61 -14.89 -11.39 -4.87
C LEU A 61 -14.54 -10.50 -3.67
N ILE A 62 -13.95 -9.35 -3.93
CA ILE A 62 -13.70 -8.33 -2.90
C ILE A 62 -15.03 -7.85 -2.31
N SER A 63 -16.08 -7.70 -3.13
CA SER A 63 -17.39 -7.29 -2.64
C SER A 63 -18.07 -8.31 -1.73
N GLU A 64 -17.70 -9.59 -1.88
CA GLU A 64 -18.11 -10.71 -1.03
C GLU A 64 -17.23 -10.88 0.21
N GLY A 65 -16.33 -9.91 0.47
CA GLY A 65 -15.43 -9.92 1.63
C GLY A 65 -14.18 -10.79 1.47
N LYS A 66 -13.90 -11.29 0.26
CA LYS A 66 -12.69 -12.08 -0.01
C LYS A 66 -11.47 -11.16 -0.12
N ILE A 67 -10.32 -11.70 0.28
CA ILE A 67 -9.03 -11.07 0.03
C ILE A 67 -8.52 -11.57 -1.31
N VAL A 68 -8.11 -10.65 -2.18
CA VAL A 68 -7.52 -10.97 -3.49
C VAL A 68 -6.06 -10.55 -3.48
N ILE A 69 -5.16 -11.47 -3.78
CA ILE A 69 -3.72 -11.24 -3.84
C ILE A 69 -3.25 -11.47 -5.28
N ILE A 70 -2.58 -10.49 -5.85
CA ILE A 70 -1.96 -10.57 -7.17
C ILE A 70 -0.45 -10.55 -6.96
N GLU A 71 0.26 -11.55 -7.47
CA GLU A 71 1.71 -11.63 -7.40
C GLU A 71 2.32 -11.66 -8.79
N GLY A 72 3.52 -11.11 -8.93
CA GLY A 72 4.21 -11.10 -10.20
C GLY A 72 5.62 -10.54 -10.14
N LYS A 73 6.13 -10.19 -11.32
CA LYS A 73 7.45 -9.58 -11.48
C LYS A 73 7.42 -8.31 -12.31
N ILE A 74 8.17 -7.32 -11.87
CA ILE A 74 8.46 -6.10 -12.63
C ILE A 74 9.78 -6.30 -13.38
N ASN A 75 9.74 -6.10 -14.70
CA ASN A 75 10.87 -6.32 -15.63
C ASN A 75 11.53 -7.70 -15.46
N SER A 76 10.74 -8.71 -15.08
CA SER A 76 11.20 -10.07 -14.78
C SER A 76 12.25 -10.19 -13.65
N ILE A 77 12.51 -9.11 -12.91
CA ILE A 77 13.56 -9.02 -11.87
C ILE A 77 12.93 -8.90 -10.49
N HIS A 78 12.10 -7.87 -10.27
CA HIS A 78 11.63 -7.53 -8.94
C HIS A 78 10.29 -8.20 -8.66
N GLN A 79 10.25 -9.07 -7.64
CA GLN A 79 8.99 -9.63 -7.17
C GLN A 79 8.13 -8.55 -6.54
N PHE A 80 6.86 -8.53 -6.89
CA PHE A 80 5.87 -7.65 -6.30
C PHE A 80 4.58 -8.42 -5.98
N GLY A 81 3.77 -7.83 -5.13
CA GLY A 81 2.38 -8.22 -5.01
C GLY A 81 1.47 -7.07 -4.63
N ILE A 82 0.18 -7.31 -4.83
CA ILE A 82 -0.89 -6.37 -4.49
C ILE A 82 -1.98 -7.16 -3.81
N SER A 83 -2.34 -6.78 -2.59
CA SER A 83 -3.49 -7.31 -1.90
C SER A 83 -4.64 -6.30 -1.92
N PHE A 84 -5.85 -6.82 -2.03
CA PHE A 84 -7.09 -6.07 -1.92
C PHE A 84 -7.98 -6.74 -0.90
N SER A 85 -8.46 -5.97 0.07
CA SER A 85 -9.35 -6.47 1.11
C SER A 85 -10.34 -5.40 1.54
N VAL A 86 -11.40 -5.83 2.24
CA VAL A 86 -12.35 -4.94 2.88
C VAL A 86 -12.22 -5.17 4.38
N THR A 87 -12.10 -4.10 5.16
CA THR A 87 -12.04 -4.20 6.63
C THR A 87 -13.44 -4.43 7.19
N ASP A 88 -13.51 -4.80 8.48
CA ASP A 88 -14.79 -4.97 9.19
C ASP A 88 -15.69 -3.72 9.17
N GLN A 89 -15.13 -2.55 8.87
CA GLN A 89 -15.83 -1.27 8.78
C GLN A 89 -16.23 -0.89 7.34
N ASP A 90 -16.18 -1.84 6.40
CA ASP A 90 -16.40 -1.64 4.95
C ASP A 90 -15.42 -0.61 4.32
N ASN A 91 -14.27 -0.38 4.95
CA ASN A 91 -13.17 0.37 4.35
C ASN A 91 -12.42 -0.54 3.37
N PHE A 92 -12.00 0.02 2.24
CA PHE A 92 -11.25 -0.71 1.23
C PHE A 92 -9.75 -0.54 1.47
N ASN A 93 -9.05 -1.65 1.68
CA ASN A 93 -7.62 -1.70 1.88
C ASN A 93 -6.92 -2.21 0.61
N ILE A 94 -5.87 -1.50 0.22
CA ILE A 94 -5.00 -1.83 -0.91
C ILE A 94 -3.57 -1.83 -0.38
N GLU A 95 -2.85 -2.92 -0.56
CA GLU A 95 -1.46 -3.01 -0.14
C GLU A 95 -0.61 -3.45 -1.33
N PHE A 96 0.35 -2.62 -1.71
CA PHE A 96 1.36 -2.96 -2.69
C PHE A 96 2.66 -3.27 -1.97
N TRP A 97 3.31 -4.36 -2.33
CA TRP A 97 4.63 -4.71 -1.82
C TRP A 97 5.60 -5.05 -2.95
N ILE A 98 6.88 -4.76 -2.75
CA ILE A 98 7.98 -5.12 -3.64
C ILE A 98 9.16 -5.65 -2.84
N SER A 99 9.79 -6.73 -3.32
CA SER A 99 11.00 -7.29 -2.70
C SER A 99 12.14 -6.28 -2.75
N THR A 100 12.78 -6.03 -1.60
CA THR A 100 13.96 -5.14 -1.49
C THR A 100 15.27 -5.83 -1.86
N LYS A 101 15.25 -7.13 -2.20
CA LYS A 101 16.45 -7.95 -2.45
C LYS A 101 17.46 -7.29 -3.40
N GLU A 102 16.95 -6.70 -4.47
CA GLU A 102 17.74 -6.03 -5.50
C GLU A 102 17.69 -4.49 -5.38
N ILE A 103 17.06 -3.95 -4.32
CA ILE A 103 16.87 -2.52 -4.05
C ILE A 103 17.15 -2.23 -2.57
N LYS A 104 18.40 -2.44 -2.15
CA LYS A 104 18.81 -2.38 -0.73
C LYS A 104 18.56 -1.03 -0.06
N GLU A 105 18.47 0.05 -0.83
CA GLU A 105 18.17 1.39 -0.32
C GLU A 105 16.78 1.48 0.33
N LEU A 106 15.86 0.58 -0.08
CA LEU A 106 14.53 0.47 0.50
C LEU A 106 14.49 -0.41 1.75
N ASP A 107 15.54 -1.17 2.04
CA ASP A 107 15.66 -2.01 3.24
C ASP A 107 16.13 -1.18 4.45
N SER A 108 15.29 -0.22 4.85
CA SER A 108 15.56 0.71 5.95
C SER A 108 14.28 1.09 6.68
N SER A 109 14.36 1.18 8.01
CA SER A 109 13.28 1.67 8.87
C SER A 109 13.15 3.21 8.90
N TYR A 110 14.02 3.93 8.19
CA TYR A 110 14.08 5.39 8.14
C TYR A 110 14.32 5.91 6.72
N ILE A 111 13.88 7.15 6.48
CA ILE A 111 14.28 7.91 5.30
C ILE A 111 15.69 8.48 5.53
N THR A 112 16.62 8.07 4.68
CA THR A 112 18.01 8.52 4.70
C THR A 112 18.31 9.35 3.45
N ASN A 113 19.47 10.00 3.41
CA ASN A 113 19.91 10.72 2.21
C ASN A 113 20.03 9.80 0.97
N THR A 114 20.29 8.50 1.18
CA THR A 114 20.44 7.53 0.08
C THR A 114 19.10 7.16 -0.54
N ASN A 115 18.02 7.07 0.24
CA ASN A 115 16.71 6.59 -0.26
C ASN A 115 15.65 7.69 -0.40
N LEU A 116 15.91 8.92 0.06
CA LEU A 116 15.00 10.06 -0.01
C LEU A 116 14.42 10.28 -1.40
N TYR A 117 15.24 10.13 -2.45
CA TYR A 117 14.80 10.32 -3.83
C TYR A 117 13.66 9.35 -4.22
N ILE A 118 13.65 8.13 -3.68
CA ILE A 118 12.61 7.13 -3.94
C ILE A 118 11.31 7.56 -3.28
N TYR A 119 11.37 7.98 -2.02
CA TYR A 119 10.21 8.48 -1.28
C TYR A 119 9.62 9.76 -1.91
N ASP A 120 10.45 10.66 -2.43
CA ASP A 120 9.99 11.84 -3.17
C ASP A 120 9.30 11.48 -4.48
N LEU A 121 9.87 10.53 -5.24
CA LEU A 121 9.26 10.05 -6.48
C LEU A 121 7.91 9.37 -6.22
N LEU A 122 7.85 8.51 -5.20
CA LEU A 122 6.63 7.83 -4.77
C LEU A 122 5.58 8.84 -4.32
N LEU A 123 5.93 9.80 -3.46
CA LEU A 123 4.99 10.81 -2.99
C LEU A 123 4.40 11.60 -4.15
N LYS A 124 5.24 12.02 -5.11
CA LYS A 124 4.77 12.74 -6.30
C LYS A 124 3.79 11.90 -7.12
N LYS A 125 4.04 10.60 -7.29
CA LYS A 125 3.16 9.70 -8.04
C LYS A 125 1.88 9.37 -7.29
N LEU A 126 1.98 9.07 -6.00
CA LEU A 126 0.83 8.77 -5.16
C LEU A 126 -0.11 9.96 -5.08
N THR A 127 0.38 11.16 -4.78
CA THR A 127 -0.50 12.36 -4.67
C THR A 127 -1.22 12.74 -5.97
N GLN A 128 -0.76 12.26 -7.14
CA GLN A 128 -1.49 12.40 -8.41
C GLN A 128 -2.64 11.39 -8.56
N PHE A 129 -2.52 10.23 -7.90
CA PHE A 129 -3.47 9.12 -7.98
C PHE A 129 -4.48 9.13 -6.81
N LEU A 130 -4.04 9.55 -5.62
CA LEU A 130 -4.83 9.50 -4.40
C LEU A 130 -6.07 10.41 -4.50
N ASN A 131 -7.24 9.84 -4.24
CA ASN A 131 -8.47 10.62 -4.14
C ASN A 131 -8.69 11.08 -2.70
N LYS A 132 -8.36 12.35 -2.43
CA LYS A 132 -8.47 13.01 -1.12
C LYS A 132 -9.86 12.86 -0.46
N LYS A 133 -10.94 12.77 -1.25
CA LYS A 133 -12.31 12.63 -0.75
C LYS A 133 -12.54 11.29 -0.04
N TYR A 134 -11.92 10.24 -0.53
CA TYR A 134 -12.17 8.87 -0.06
C TYR A 134 -11.00 8.27 0.72
N LEU A 135 -9.79 8.81 0.55
CA LEU A 135 -8.61 8.36 1.29
C LEU A 135 -8.83 8.54 2.80
N ILE A 136 -8.47 7.53 3.58
CA ILE A 136 -8.33 7.60 5.03
C ILE A 136 -6.87 7.92 5.33
N PHE A 137 -5.95 7.03 4.93
CA PHE A 137 -4.50 7.27 4.93
C PHE A 137 -3.79 6.48 3.83
N CYS A 138 -2.55 6.86 3.55
CA CYS A 138 -1.56 6.02 2.91
C CYS A 138 -0.31 5.95 3.79
N SER A 139 0.24 4.75 3.96
CA SER A 139 1.47 4.48 4.72
C SER A 139 2.50 3.83 3.82
N ILE A 140 3.78 4.13 4.09
CA ILE A 140 4.90 3.63 3.30
C ILE A 140 6.06 3.26 4.23
N GLY A 141 6.70 2.13 3.99
CA GLY A 141 7.88 1.70 4.73
C GLY A 141 8.40 0.33 4.32
N SER A 142 9.39 -0.18 5.04
CA SER A 142 9.97 -1.52 4.84
C SER A 142 9.59 -2.43 5.99
N GLU A 143 9.05 -3.62 5.69
CA GLU A 143 8.52 -4.55 6.68
C GLU A 143 7.56 -3.87 7.66
N THR A 144 6.57 -3.18 7.09
CA THR A 144 5.60 -2.41 7.84
C THR A 144 4.69 -3.33 8.64
N VAL A 145 4.32 -2.86 9.83
CA VAL A 145 3.25 -3.50 10.60
C VAL A 145 2.22 -2.42 10.88
N LEU A 146 1.05 -2.54 10.26
CA LEU A 146 -0.07 -1.66 10.49
C LEU A 146 -1.02 -2.31 11.49
N SER A 147 -1.30 -1.60 12.58
CA SER A 147 -2.36 -2.01 13.53
C SER A 147 -3.68 -1.28 13.26
N CYS A 148 -3.71 -0.40 12.25
CA CYS A 148 -4.76 0.57 12.03
C CYS A 148 -5.92 -0.01 11.22
N ASN A 149 -7.05 -0.26 11.89
CA ASN A 149 -8.35 -0.28 11.24
C ASN A 149 -8.97 1.13 11.21
N GLU A 150 -8.51 2.02 12.10
CA GLU A 150 -8.87 3.44 12.18
C GLU A 150 -7.61 4.32 12.22
N ILE A 151 -7.78 5.65 12.24
CA ILE A 151 -6.67 6.58 12.48
C ILE A 151 -6.84 7.18 13.86
N ASP A 152 -6.20 6.57 14.86
CA ASP A 152 -6.11 7.09 16.23
C ASP A 152 -4.69 6.95 16.81
N GLU A 153 -4.51 7.47 18.03
CA GLU A 153 -3.24 7.44 18.76
C GLU A 153 -2.72 6.02 19.01
N VAL A 154 -3.61 5.08 19.35
CA VAL A 154 -3.25 3.72 19.71
C VAL A 154 -2.78 2.95 18.47
N ASP A 155 -3.47 3.14 17.34
CA ASP A 155 -3.16 2.45 16.09
C ASP A 155 -1.85 2.95 15.48
N ILE A 156 -1.62 4.27 15.48
CA ILE A 156 -0.37 4.86 14.97
C ILE A 156 0.81 4.47 15.86
N SER A 157 0.65 4.49 17.18
CA SER A 157 1.73 4.14 18.12
C SER A 157 2.13 2.67 18.08
N LYS A 158 1.19 1.76 17.81
CA LYS A 158 1.47 0.32 17.63
C LYS A 158 2.06 -0.02 16.26
N SER A 159 1.88 0.86 15.27
CA SER A 159 2.40 0.63 13.93
C SER A 159 3.92 0.74 13.89
N LYS A 160 4.58 -0.14 13.12
CA LYS A 160 6.04 -0.26 13.06
C LYS A 160 6.58 -0.09 11.65
N ASN A 161 7.82 0.39 11.58
CA ASN A 161 8.58 0.61 10.35
C ASN A 161 7.88 1.49 9.30
N ILE A 162 7.00 2.40 9.74
CA ILE A 162 6.37 3.37 8.84
C ILE A 162 7.26 4.59 8.70
N CYS A 163 7.83 4.76 7.51
CA CYS A 163 8.71 5.87 7.13
C CYS A 163 7.92 7.09 6.65
N MET A 164 6.75 6.89 6.05
CA MET A 164 5.90 7.99 5.58
C MET A 164 4.43 7.70 5.83
N TRP A 165 3.72 8.72 6.33
CA TRP A 165 2.27 8.77 6.34
C TRP A 165 1.78 9.90 5.44
N ILE A 166 0.67 9.66 4.75
CA ILE A 166 -0.03 10.64 3.91
C ILE A 166 -1.50 10.64 4.31
N PHE A 167 -1.99 11.80 4.73
CA PHE A 167 -3.38 11.99 5.14
C PHE A 167 -4.08 13.06 4.29
N PRO A 168 -5.39 12.94 4.07
CA PRO A 168 -6.18 13.97 3.38
C PRO A 168 -6.35 15.24 4.22
N THR A 169 -6.28 15.14 5.55
CA THR A 169 -6.42 16.28 6.45
C THR A 169 -5.45 16.12 7.59
N ASP A 170 -5.20 17.23 8.29
CA ASP A 170 -4.38 17.23 9.48
C ASP A 170 -4.96 16.30 10.56
N LYS A 171 -4.06 15.74 11.36
CA LYS A 171 -4.38 14.81 12.45
C LYS A 171 -3.68 15.29 13.71
N ASP A 172 -4.48 15.49 14.75
CA ASP A 172 -3.99 15.81 16.09
C ASP A 172 -3.70 14.49 16.83
N ILE A 173 -2.52 13.93 16.57
CA ILE A 173 -2.04 12.63 17.06
C ILE A 173 -0.61 12.81 17.54
N GLN A 174 -0.36 12.57 18.83
CA GLN A 174 0.94 12.77 19.48
C GLN A 174 2.00 11.81 18.92
N ALA A 175 1.63 10.56 18.61
CA ALA A 175 2.54 9.60 18.00
C ALA A 175 3.13 10.07 16.64
N LEU A 176 2.50 11.04 15.98
CA LEU A 176 3.03 11.65 14.74
C LEU A 176 4.09 12.72 14.99
N GLU A 177 4.29 13.21 16.21
CA GLU A 177 5.27 14.26 16.53
C GLU A 177 6.72 13.83 16.27
N ARG A 178 7.01 12.52 16.28
CA ARG A 178 8.33 11.99 15.89
C ARG A 178 8.63 12.14 14.40
N TYR A 179 7.66 12.54 13.59
CA TYR A 179 7.79 12.72 12.15
C TYR A 179 7.89 14.20 11.79
N SER A 180 8.68 14.49 10.76
CA SER A 180 8.65 15.80 10.10
C SER A 180 7.39 15.95 9.25
N LYS A 181 6.60 16.98 9.54
CA LYS A 181 5.32 17.26 8.88
C LYS A 181 5.47 18.30 7.77
N ASN A 182 4.93 17.99 6.59
CA ASN A 182 4.87 18.89 5.44
C ASN A 182 3.51 18.79 4.73
N THR A 183 3.20 19.75 3.85
CA THR A 183 2.02 19.69 2.98
C THR A 183 2.45 19.56 1.52
N VAL A 184 1.91 18.58 0.80
CA VAL A 184 2.21 18.33 -0.62
C VAL A 184 0.91 18.03 -1.37
N ASN A 185 0.59 18.82 -2.41
CA ASN A 185 -0.64 18.68 -3.20
C ASN A 185 -1.90 18.59 -2.31
N ASP A 186 -1.99 19.45 -1.30
CA ASP A 186 -3.04 19.50 -0.28
C ASP A 186 -3.16 18.25 0.62
N PHE A 187 -2.22 17.30 0.56
CA PHE A 187 -2.11 16.21 1.54
C PHE A 187 -1.17 16.61 2.67
N ILE A 188 -1.46 16.14 3.88
CA ILE A 188 -0.56 16.24 5.02
C ILE A 188 0.35 15.02 5.02
N VAL A 189 1.65 15.26 4.99
CA VAL A 189 2.68 14.23 4.85
C VAL A 189 3.57 14.26 6.08
N TYR A 190 3.72 13.12 6.73
CA TYR A 190 4.62 12.92 7.86
C TYR A 190 5.76 11.99 7.43
N ARG A 191 7.01 12.40 7.64
CA ARG A 191 8.22 11.65 7.23
C ARG A 191 9.13 11.39 8.41
N LEU A 192 9.56 10.14 8.55
CA LEU A 192 10.51 9.72 9.58
C LEU A 192 11.91 9.67 8.96
N TYR A 193 12.78 10.55 9.44
CA TYR A 193 14.17 10.61 9.05
C TYR A 193 15.04 9.92 10.12
N GLU A 194 16.24 9.48 9.73
CA GLU A 194 17.29 9.03 10.65
C GLU A 194 17.85 10.20 11.48
#